data_AF-A0A3N0A781-F1
#
_entry.id   AF-A0A3N0A781-F1
#
_cell.length_a   1.000
_cell.length_b   1.000
_cell.length_c   1.000
_cell.angle_alpha   90.00
_cell.angle_beta   90.00
_cell.angle_gamma   90.00
#
_symmetry.space_group_name_H-M   'P 1'
#
loop_
_entity.id
_entity.type
_entity.pdbx_description
1 polymer ?
#
loop_
_entity_poly.entity_id
_entity_poly.type
_entity_poly.pdbx_seq_one_letter_code
_entity_poly.pdbx_strand_id
1 'polypeptide(L)'
;MGKQPYKVAMIRHEKWRDQSELEGYTFDPDSSDGWCVEFTSHRVAMLKKFTDGTSPLFIIGITNYERVHDERLDLAYDMLQTSKRVPLIGGWIEDKEHIDISHPIDHGVSETEIQRLRAHYAQEALLVIYSENDAEYVYENKREKVPIRGT
;
A
#
# COMPACT_ATOMS: atom_id res chain seq x y z
N MET A 1 5.69 -6.03 15.37
CA MET A 1 4.82 -6.23 14.20
C MET A 1 5.69 -6.65 13.03
N GLY A 2 5.25 -7.60 12.21
CA GLY A 2 5.75 -7.90 10.87
C GLY A 2 6.66 -9.11 10.76
N LYS A 3 6.24 -10.30 11.22
CA LYS A 3 7.05 -11.53 11.08
C LYS A 3 6.26 -12.78 10.64
N GLN A 4 5.05 -12.60 10.15
CA GLN A 4 4.30 -13.75 9.64
C GLN A 4 4.85 -14.16 8.28
N PRO A 5 5.15 -15.44 8.04
CA PRO A 5 5.56 -15.89 6.71
C PRO A 5 4.54 -15.52 5.65
N TYR A 6 4.98 -15.22 4.43
CA TYR A 6 4.11 -14.80 3.32
C TYR A 6 2.89 -15.72 3.13
N LYS A 7 3.08 -17.04 3.18
CA LYS A 7 1.96 -18.02 3.06
C LYS A 7 0.87 -17.83 4.11
N VAL A 8 1.23 -17.47 5.34
CA VAL A 8 0.26 -17.21 6.41
C VAL A 8 -0.45 -15.87 6.18
N ALA A 9 0.30 -14.86 5.74
CA ALA A 9 -0.24 -13.55 5.40
C ALA A 9 -1.24 -13.63 4.24
N MET A 10 -0.94 -14.40 3.20
CA MET A 10 -1.84 -14.63 2.06
C MET A 10 -3.13 -15.34 2.45
N ILE A 11 -3.09 -16.37 3.29
CA ILE A 11 -4.31 -17.05 3.77
C ILE A 11 -5.22 -16.06 4.52
N ARG A 12 -4.64 -15.13 5.29
CA ARG A 12 -5.40 -14.10 6.00
C ARG A 12 -5.98 -13.07 5.04
N HIS A 13 -5.16 -12.62 4.09
CA HIS A 13 -5.56 -11.70 3.03
C HIS A 13 -6.73 -12.25 2.22
N GLU A 14 -6.64 -13.50 1.75
CA GLU A 14 -7.71 -14.15 0.99
C GLU A 14 -9.02 -14.21 1.78
N LYS A 15 -8.96 -14.65 3.05
CA LYS A 15 -10.15 -14.67 3.93
C LYS A 15 -10.78 -13.30 4.11
N TRP A 16 -9.94 -12.27 4.31
CA TRP A 16 -10.42 -10.89 4.44
C TRP A 16 -11.03 -10.40 3.12
N ARG A 17 -10.37 -10.64 1.99
CA ARG A 17 -10.79 -10.22 0.65
C ARG A 17 -12.14 -10.82 0.29
N ASP A 18 -12.34 -12.11 0.56
CA ASP A 18 -13.59 -12.81 0.26
C ASP A 18 -14.80 -12.27 1.08
N GLN A 19 -14.54 -11.55 2.17
CA GLN A 19 -15.55 -10.90 3.01
C GLN A 19 -15.67 -9.40 2.74
N SER A 20 -14.73 -8.82 1.98
CA SER A 20 -14.60 -7.39 1.77
C SER A 20 -15.24 -6.97 0.45
N GLU A 21 -15.95 -5.84 0.48
CA GLU A 21 -16.50 -5.21 -0.72
C GLU A 21 -15.52 -4.21 -1.36
N LEU A 22 -14.35 -3.97 -0.75
CA LEU A 22 -13.38 -2.98 -1.24
C LEU A 22 -12.67 -3.44 -2.51
N GLU A 23 -12.61 -2.59 -3.53
CA GLU A 23 -11.97 -2.88 -4.83
C GLU A 23 -10.51 -2.38 -4.88
N GLY A 24 -10.25 -1.15 -4.43
CA GLY A 24 -8.90 -0.60 -4.28
C GLY A 24 -8.50 -0.53 -2.80
N TYR A 25 -7.61 -1.41 -2.35
CA TYR A 25 -7.28 -1.54 -0.92
C TYR A 25 -5.81 -1.88 -0.65
N THR A 26 -5.42 -1.65 0.59
CA THR A 26 -4.24 -2.25 1.20
C THR A 26 -4.63 -2.98 2.47
N PHE A 27 -4.03 -4.14 2.69
CA PHE A 27 -4.31 -5.03 3.80
C PHE A 27 -3.05 -5.21 4.64
N ASP A 28 -3.20 -5.08 5.95
CA ASP A 28 -2.17 -5.39 6.93
C ASP A 28 -2.42 -6.81 7.49
N PRO A 29 -1.59 -7.80 7.14
CA PRO A 29 -1.77 -9.19 7.58
C PRO A 29 -1.57 -9.39 9.08
N ASP A 30 -0.90 -8.48 9.78
CA ASP A 30 -0.67 -8.59 11.21
C ASP A 30 -1.94 -8.30 12.01
N SER A 31 -2.61 -7.19 11.70
CA SER A 31 -3.87 -6.81 12.36
C SER A 31 -5.12 -7.33 11.67
N SER A 32 -5.00 -7.81 10.43
CA SER A 32 -6.13 -8.16 9.55
C SER A 32 -7.05 -6.98 9.23
N ASP A 33 -6.50 -5.77 9.25
CA ASP A 33 -7.20 -4.56 8.80
C ASP A 33 -6.98 -4.36 7.30
N GLY A 34 -8.01 -3.87 6.61
CA GLY A 34 -7.86 -3.40 5.23
C GLY A 34 -8.43 -2.00 5.06
N TRP A 35 -7.79 -1.21 4.20
CA TRP A 35 -8.09 0.20 4.00
C TRP A 35 -8.19 0.50 2.52
N CYS A 36 -9.27 1.16 2.13
CA CYS A 36 -9.43 1.80 0.84
C CYS A 36 -9.30 3.30 1.02
N VAL A 37 -8.28 3.89 0.40
CA VAL A 37 -7.95 5.31 0.53
C VAL A 37 -8.96 6.26 -0.10
N GLU A 38 -9.99 5.75 -0.76
CA GLU A 38 -11.10 6.59 -1.20
C GLU A 38 -12.04 6.95 -0.04
N PHE A 39 -11.95 6.27 1.11
CA PHE A 39 -12.71 6.61 2.32
C PHE A 39 -11.86 7.42 3.31
N THR A 40 -12.36 8.56 3.76
CA THR A 40 -11.68 9.43 4.76
C THR A 40 -11.37 8.67 6.05
N SER A 41 -12.30 7.84 6.54
CA SER A 41 -12.12 7.03 7.76
C SER A 41 -10.91 6.10 7.67
N HIS A 42 -10.68 5.52 6.49
CA HIS A 42 -9.53 4.65 6.22
C HIS A 42 -8.22 5.43 6.14
N ARG A 43 -8.19 6.60 5.50
CA ARG A 43 -7.01 7.49 5.51
C ARG A 43 -6.61 7.86 6.93
N VAL A 44 -7.57 8.25 7.76
CA VAL A 44 -7.36 8.57 9.18
C VAL A 44 -6.77 7.37 9.92
N ALA A 45 -7.31 6.17 9.70
CA ALA A 45 -6.81 4.96 10.35
C ALA A 45 -5.37 4.64 9.93
N MET A 46 -5.05 4.75 8.63
CA MET A 46 -3.69 4.53 8.12
C MET A 46 -2.69 5.54 8.66
N LEU A 47 -3.03 6.84 8.64
CA LEU A 47 -2.17 7.90 9.18
C LEU A 47 -1.88 7.66 10.67
N LYS A 48 -2.90 7.41 11.48
CA LYS A 48 -2.73 7.10 12.91
C LYS A 48 -1.88 5.85 13.17
N LYS A 49 -1.92 4.88 12.27
CA LYS A 49 -1.21 3.61 12.42
C LYS A 49 0.27 3.73 12.03
N PHE A 50 0.55 4.43 10.95
CA PHE A 50 1.86 4.39 10.31
C PHE A 50 2.66 5.68 10.44
N THR A 51 2.08 6.78 10.91
CA THR A 51 2.82 8.04 11.09
C THR A 51 2.62 8.64 12.46
N ASP A 52 3.49 9.58 12.82
CA ASP A 52 3.36 10.43 14.01
C ASP A 52 2.53 11.72 13.73
N GLY A 53 1.99 11.85 12.52
CA GLY A 53 1.22 13.01 12.06
C GLY A 53 2.05 14.22 11.61
N THR A 54 3.39 14.13 11.59
CA THR A 54 4.26 15.26 11.17
C THR A 54 4.59 15.24 9.68
N SER A 55 4.55 14.07 9.04
CA SER A 55 4.89 13.87 7.64
C SER A 55 3.77 13.17 6.88
N PRO A 56 3.66 13.38 5.55
CA PRO A 56 2.79 12.57 4.70
C PRO A 56 3.16 11.08 4.80
N LEU A 57 2.15 10.23 4.68
CA LEU A 57 2.33 8.79 4.57
C LEU A 57 2.49 8.41 3.09
N PHE A 58 3.59 7.76 2.76
CA PHE A 58 3.81 7.21 1.43
C PHE A 58 3.57 5.71 1.47
N ILE A 59 2.81 5.18 0.52
CA ILE A 59 2.72 3.73 0.33
C ILE A 59 3.41 3.37 -0.98
N ILE A 60 4.44 2.54 -0.87
CA ILE A 60 5.32 2.19 -1.97
C ILE A 60 5.10 0.71 -2.33
N GLY A 61 4.50 0.46 -3.49
CA GLY A 61 4.49 -0.87 -4.11
C GLY A 61 5.92 -1.24 -4.54
N ILE A 62 6.32 -2.48 -4.27
CA ILE A 62 7.64 -3.01 -4.64
C ILE A 62 7.55 -4.19 -5.61
N THR A 63 6.32 -4.62 -5.94
CA THR A 63 6.07 -5.63 -6.95
C THR A 63 5.47 -4.96 -8.19
N ASN A 64 6.01 -5.30 -9.36
CA ASN A 64 5.71 -4.62 -10.62
C ASN A 64 4.60 -5.39 -11.36
N TYR A 65 3.50 -4.72 -11.73
CA TYR A 65 2.18 -5.29 -12.05
C TYR A 65 2.15 -6.33 -13.18
N GLU A 66 1.69 -7.55 -12.87
CA GLU A 66 0.55 -8.28 -13.44
C GLU A 66 0.51 -9.63 -12.70
N ARG A 67 -0.69 -10.18 -12.53
CA ARG A 67 -0.97 -11.37 -11.72
C ARG A 67 -0.18 -12.58 -12.24
N VAL A 68 0.96 -12.86 -11.61
CA VAL A 68 1.53 -14.19 -11.59
C VAL A 68 1.73 -14.54 -10.12
N HIS A 69 1.12 -15.65 -9.67
CA HIS A 69 1.58 -16.34 -8.47
C HIS A 69 3.03 -16.69 -8.70
N ASP A 70 3.89 -15.77 -8.30
CA ASP A 70 5.29 -15.78 -8.59
C ASP A 70 6.00 -15.80 -7.24
N GLU A 71 7.02 -16.64 -7.14
CA GLU A 71 7.98 -16.65 -6.04
C GLU A 71 8.51 -15.24 -5.74
N ARG A 72 8.40 -14.30 -6.69
CA ARG A 72 8.65 -12.87 -6.53
C ARG A 72 7.79 -12.17 -5.47
N LEU A 73 6.50 -12.51 -5.31
CA LEU A 73 5.67 -11.88 -4.27
C LEU A 73 6.13 -12.32 -2.87
N ASP A 74 6.43 -13.62 -2.73
CA ASP A 74 6.99 -14.21 -1.50
C ASP A 74 8.34 -13.55 -1.18
N LEU A 75 9.25 -13.50 -2.17
CA LEU A 75 10.55 -12.86 -2.03
C LEU A 75 10.45 -11.38 -1.66
N ALA A 76 9.58 -10.60 -2.33
CA ALA A 76 9.38 -9.18 -2.05
C ALA A 76 8.88 -8.97 -0.61
N TYR A 77 7.91 -9.78 -0.20
CA TYR A 77 7.36 -9.74 1.14
C TYR A 77 8.42 -10.06 2.21
N ASP A 78 9.20 -11.12 2.00
CA ASP A 78 10.30 -11.52 2.90
C ASP A 78 11.44 -10.48 2.92
N MET A 79 11.75 -9.83 1.80
CA MET A 79 12.71 -8.73 1.73
C MET A 79 12.29 -7.54 2.60
N LEU A 80 11.01 -7.21 2.65
CA LEU A 80 10.51 -6.14 3.53
C LEU A 80 10.66 -6.53 5.00
N GLN A 81 10.30 -7.77 5.36
CA GLN A 81 10.43 -8.24 6.74
C GLN A 81 11.89 -8.25 7.23
N THR A 82 12.82 -8.73 6.40
CA THR A 82 14.25 -8.72 6.71
C THR A 82 14.81 -7.30 6.84
N SER A 83 14.28 -6.37 6.04
CA SER A 83 14.59 -4.93 6.11
C SER A 83 13.87 -4.20 7.26
N LYS A 84 13.15 -4.93 8.13
CA LYS A 84 12.33 -4.39 9.24
C LYS A 84 11.26 -3.40 8.79
N ARG A 85 10.81 -3.51 7.54
CA ARG A 85 9.67 -2.74 7.01
C ARG A 85 8.39 -3.54 7.25
N VAL A 86 7.26 -2.84 7.32
CA VAL A 86 5.94 -3.47 7.45
C VAL A 86 5.46 -3.85 6.06
N PRO A 87 5.36 -5.14 5.71
CA PRO A 87 4.80 -5.53 4.43
C PRO A 87 3.26 -5.43 4.46
N LEU A 88 2.70 -4.89 3.40
CA LEU A 88 1.28 -4.79 3.14
C LEU A 88 0.96 -5.54 1.85
N ILE A 89 -0.28 -6.04 1.74
CA ILE A 89 -0.77 -6.79 0.58
C ILE A 89 -1.98 -6.05 0.02
N GLY A 90 -2.08 -5.76 -1.27
CA GLY A 90 -3.21 -4.97 -1.76
C GLY A 90 -3.30 -4.80 -3.28
N GLY A 91 -4.15 -3.88 -3.72
CA GLY A 91 -4.30 -3.45 -5.11
C GLY A 91 -4.90 -2.04 -5.13
N TRP A 92 -4.19 -1.06 -5.69
CA TRP A 92 -4.53 0.37 -5.53
C TRP A 92 -5.45 0.92 -6.63
N ILE A 93 -5.21 0.48 -7.87
CA ILE A 93 -5.74 1.12 -9.08
C ILE A 93 -6.59 0.13 -9.90
N GLU A 94 -6.54 -1.17 -9.61
CA GLU A 94 -7.22 -2.21 -10.36
C GLU A 94 -8.05 -3.15 -9.47
N ASP A 95 -8.94 -3.91 -10.11
CA ASP A 95 -9.83 -4.95 -9.56
C ASP A 95 -9.16 -5.80 -8.45
N LYS A 96 -9.98 -6.36 -7.55
CA LYS A 96 -9.61 -7.28 -6.45
C LYS A 96 -8.73 -8.46 -6.88
N GLU A 97 -8.63 -8.70 -8.18
CA GLU A 97 -7.78 -9.69 -8.81
C GLU A 97 -6.28 -9.38 -8.70
N HIS A 98 -5.88 -8.10 -8.61
CA HIS A 98 -4.47 -7.70 -8.56
C HIS A 98 -3.92 -7.72 -7.13
N ILE A 99 -2.71 -8.28 -6.99
CA ILE A 99 -1.99 -8.34 -5.72
C ILE A 99 -0.63 -7.65 -5.90
N ASP A 100 -0.40 -6.66 -5.05
CA ASP A 100 0.83 -5.91 -4.88
C ASP A 100 1.33 -6.08 -3.43
N ILE A 101 2.65 -6.17 -3.28
CA ILE A 101 3.35 -6.05 -2.01
C ILE A 101 3.87 -4.64 -1.89
N SER A 102 3.46 -3.96 -0.83
CA SER A 102 3.86 -2.59 -0.56
C SER A 102 4.36 -2.40 0.87
N HIS A 103 4.89 -1.22 1.17
CA HIS A 103 5.17 -0.82 2.55
C HIS A 103 4.95 0.68 2.77
N PRO A 104 4.62 1.09 4.01
CA PRO A 104 4.54 2.48 4.37
C PRO A 104 5.94 3.10 4.58
N ILE A 105 6.05 4.40 4.31
CA ILE A 105 7.16 5.28 4.71
C ILE A 105 6.53 6.52 5.37
N ASP A 106 7.00 6.86 6.56
CA ASP A 106 6.42 7.87 7.45
C ASP A 106 7.30 9.11 7.63
N HIS A 107 8.45 9.19 6.95
CA HIS A 107 9.31 10.36 6.96
C HIS A 107 9.15 11.15 5.67
N GLY A 108 9.29 12.49 5.75
CA GLY A 108 9.22 13.36 4.58
C GLY A 108 10.11 12.88 3.43
N VAL A 109 9.49 12.49 2.33
CA VAL A 109 10.17 12.11 1.08
C VAL A 109 10.13 13.31 0.13
N SER A 110 11.29 13.73 -0.39
CA SER A 110 11.35 14.82 -1.37
C SER A 110 10.77 14.38 -2.72
N GLU A 111 10.40 15.33 -3.58
CA GLU A 111 9.89 15.01 -4.92
C GLU A 111 10.84 14.13 -5.73
N THR A 112 12.13 14.47 -5.69
CA THR A 112 13.16 13.70 -6.38
C THR A 112 13.23 12.27 -5.86
N GLU A 113 13.03 12.08 -4.56
CA GLU A 113 13.05 10.75 -3.95
C GLU A 113 11.76 9.96 -4.27
N ILE A 114 10.60 10.61 -4.34
CA ILE A 114 9.36 9.99 -4.84
C ILE A 114 9.57 9.44 -6.25
N GLN A 115 10.12 10.25 -7.16
CA GLN A 115 10.38 9.83 -8.54
C GLN A 115 11.43 8.70 -8.61
N ARG A 116 12.45 8.74 -7.75
CA ARG A 116 13.44 7.66 -7.64
C ARG A 116 12.84 6.37 -7.14
N LEU A 117 12.02 6.40 -6.09
CA LEU A 117 11.36 5.21 -5.54
C LEU A 117 10.45 4.58 -6.59
N ARG A 118 9.65 5.39 -7.30
CA ARG A 118 8.81 4.90 -8.39
C ARG A 118 9.63 4.20 -9.46
N ALA A 119 10.69 4.85 -9.95
CA ALA A 119 11.57 4.29 -10.97
C ALA A 119 12.32 3.03 -10.49
N HIS A 120 12.77 3.02 -9.24
CA HIS A 120 13.52 1.91 -8.64
C HIS A 120 12.69 0.62 -8.56
N TYR A 121 11.42 0.74 -8.18
CA TYR A 121 10.48 -0.39 -8.13
C TYR A 121 9.63 -0.53 -9.39
N ALA A 122 9.96 0.25 -10.43
CA ALA A 122 9.28 0.30 -11.72
C ALA A 122 7.75 0.44 -11.63
N GLN A 123 7.26 1.16 -10.62
CA GLN A 123 5.84 1.35 -10.38
C GLN A 123 5.21 2.32 -11.39
N GLU A 124 3.94 2.13 -11.73
CA GLU A 124 3.20 3.11 -12.54
C GLU A 124 2.89 4.37 -11.72
N ALA A 125 2.51 4.20 -10.45
CA ALA A 125 2.16 5.27 -9.54
C ALA A 125 2.64 4.98 -8.11
N LEU A 126 2.76 6.04 -7.32
CA LEU A 126 2.91 5.96 -5.86
C LEU A 126 1.71 6.60 -5.18
N LEU A 127 1.22 6.00 -4.09
CA LEU A 127 0.18 6.60 -3.26
C LEU A 127 0.81 7.47 -2.16
N VAL A 128 0.35 8.71 -2.06
CA VAL A 128 0.74 9.65 -1.02
C VAL A 128 -0.50 10.14 -0.28
N ILE A 129 -0.49 10.08 1.05
CA ILE A 129 -1.56 10.55 1.93
C ILE A 129 -1.00 11.70 2.77
N TYR A 130 -1.35 12.93 2.42
CA TYR A 130 -0.92 14.14 3.12
C TYR A 130 -1.74 14.40 4.38
N SER A 131 -3.05 14.13 4.31
CA SER A 131 -3.98 14.31 5.43
C SER A 131 -5.23 13.43 5.26
N GLU A 132 -6.13 13.48 6.24
CA GLU A 132 -7.42 12.79 6.18
C GLU A 132 -8.24 13.09 4.92
N ASN A 133 -8.08 14.28 4.33
CA ASN A 133 -8.85 14.72 3.17
C ASN A 133 -7.97 14.93 1.91
N ASP A 134 -6.68 14.63 2.00
CA ASP A 134 -5.74 14.90 0.92
C ASP A 134 -4.84 13.70 0.64
N ALA A 135 -5.10 13.03 -0.48
CA ALA A 135 -4.27 11.96 -1.01
C ALA A 135 -4.17 12.05 -2.53
N GLU A 136 -3.05 11.59 -3.08
CA GLU A 136 -2.73 11.62 -4.51
C GLU A 136 -2.06 10.33 -4.98
N TYR A 137 -2.34 9.96 -6.23
CA TYR A 137 -1.49 9.09 -7.02
C TYR A 137 -0.46 9.93 -7.79
N VAL A 138 0.82 9.59 -7.62
CA VAL A 138 1.94 10.29 -8.28
C VAL A 138 2.52 9.41 -9.38
N TYR A 139 2.28 9.81 -10.64
CA TYR A 139 2.79 9.18 -11.86
C TYR A 139 4.05 9.90 -12.36
N GLU A 140 4.64 9.42 -13.46
CA GLU A 140 5.86 10.01 -14.05
C GLU A 140 5.72 11.47 -14.43
N ASN A 141 4.59 11.82 -15.06
CA ASN A 141 4.41 13.14 -15.64
C ASN A 141 3.15 13.84 -15.13
N LYS A 142 2.44 13.25 -14.16
CA LYS A 142 1.17 13.79 -13.63
C LYS A 142 0.91 13.36 -12.20
N ARG A 143 0.00 14.08 -11.56
CA ARG A 143 -0.56 13.77 -10.25
C ARG A 143 -2.07 13.76 -10.35
N GLU A 144 -2.69 12.82 -9.67
CA GLU A 144 -4.15 12.69 -9.64
C GLU A 144 -4.62 12.60 -8.20
N LYS A 145 -5.58 13.46 -7.83
CA LYS A 145 -6.20 13.41 -6.51
C LYS A 145 -7.00 12.13 -6.37
N VAL A 146 -6.85 11.45 -5.24
CA VAL A 146 -7.69 10.29 -4.91
C VAL A 146 -9.11 10.80 -4.61
N PRO A 147 -10.14 10.37 -5.37
CA PRO A 147 -11.51 10.79 -5.12
C PRO A 147 -11.95 10.33 -3.73
N ILE A 148 -12.81 11.12 -3.09
CA ILE A 148 -13.40 10.75 -1.80
C ILE A 148 -14.77 10.12 -2.08
N ARG A 149 -14.94 8.84 -1.73
CA ARG A 149 -16.25 8.20 -1.60
C ARG A 149 -16.82 8.56 -0.23
N GLY A 150 -18.13 8.83 -0.17
CA GLY A 150 -18.82 9.37 1.00
C GLY A 150 -18.53 8.62 2.31
N THR A 151 -18.67 9.34 3.41
CA THR A 151 -18.54 8.85 4.80
C THR A 151 -19.53 7.74 5.14
#